data_AF-A0A3P1VB86-F1
#
_entry.id   AF-A0A3P1VB86-F1
#
_cell.length_a   1.000
_cell.length_b   1.000
_cell.length_c   1.000
_cell.angle_alpha   90.00
_cell.angle_beta   90.00
_cell.angle_gamma   90.00
#
_symmetry.space_group_name_H-M   'P 1'
#
loop_
_entity.id
_entity.type
_entity.pdbx_description
1 polymer ?
#
loop_
_entity_poly.entity_id
_entity_poly.type
_entity_poly.pdbx_seq_one_letter_code
_entity_poly.pdbx_strand_id
1 'polypeptide(L)'
;MRKADLETDIAYIKDMLLYIEKAKEIIPRAIRYGIPLDDDMVISSIAMNLGQVGEQLTFGKLSEEVKERYSDIVSWNSIKGFRNFIYHNYGNLDYSKIRTILEISLPKTEEQLLFILRDLQKELGEL
;
A
#
# COMPACT_ATOMS: atom_id res chain seq x y z
N MET A 1 -12.87 15.65 12.45
CA MET A 1 -11.90 14.82 13.20
C MET A 1 -11.24 15.56 14.37
N ARG A 2 -10.89 14.87 15.49
CA ARG A 2 -10.02 15.47 16.53
C ARG A 2 -8.56 15.46 16.04
N LYS A 3 -7.74 16.42 16.47
CA LYS A 3 -6.33 16.53 16.05
C LYS A 3 -5.53 15.23 16.20
N ALA A 4 -5.66 14.54 17.34
CA ALA A 4 -4.96 13.28 17.60
C ALA A 4 -5.41 12.12 16.68
N ASP A 5 -6.68 12.11 16.27
CA ASP A 5 -7.20 11.11 15.33
C ASP A 5 -6.62 11.39 13.93
N LEU A 6 -6.52 12.66 13.54
CA LEU A 6 -5.94 13.11 12.25
C LEU A 6 -4.44 12.78 12.15
N GLU A 7 -3.66 13.04 13.20
CA GLU A 7 -2.23 12.66 13.25
C GLU A 7 -2.03 11.15 13.10
N THR A 8 -2.90 10.36 13.72
CA THR A 8 -2.89 8.90 13.65
C THR A 8 -3.23 8.40 12.24
N ASP A 9 -4.25 8.97 11.60
CA ASP A 9 -4.61 8.62 10.22
C ASP A 9 -3.50 8.99 9.23
N ILE A 10 -2.87 10.15 9.40
CA ILE A 10 -1.70 10.57 8.62
C ILE A 10 -0.56 9.54 8.77
N ALA A 11 -0.31 9.04 9.98
CA ALA A 11 0.72 8.03 10.21
C ALA A 11 0.41 6.73 9.45
N TYR A 12 -0.84 6.26 9.46
CA TYR A 12 -1.22 5.06 8.71
C TYR A 12 -1.09 5.23 7.19
N ILE A 13 -1.45 6.39 6.64
CA ILE A 13 -1.25 6.68 5.21
C ILE A 13 0.25 6.75 4.88
N LYS A 14 1.09 7.34 5.75
CA LYS A 14 2.55 7.34 5.60
C LYS A 14 3.12 5.92 5.63
N ASP A 15 2.63 5.06 6.51
CA ASP A 15 3.04 3.65 6.56
C ASP A 15 2.68 2.92 5.26
N MET A 16 1.48 3.12 4.72
CA MET A 16 1.09 2.58 3.42
C MET A 16 2.09 2.98 2.33
N LEU A 17 2.40 4.28 2.23
CA LEU A 17 3.36 4.81 1.25
C LEU A 17 4.77 4.25 1.45
N LEU A 18 5.22 4.09 2.70
CA LEU A 18 6.50 3.45 3.02
C LEU A 18 6.56 2.02 2.50
N TYR A 19 5.51 1.23 2.67
CA TYR A 19 5.47 -0.14 2.18
C TYR A 19 5.37 -0.23 0.66
N ILE A 20 4.66 0.70 0.02
CA ILE A 20 4.67 0.84 -1.45
C ILE A 20 6.10 1.07 -1.95
N GLU A 21 6.84 1.97 -1.33
CA GLU A 21 8.21 2.28 -1.74
C GLU A 21 9.15 1.08 -1.52
N LYS A 22 9.04 0.40 -0.37
CA LYS A 22 9.77 -0.84 -0.13
C LYS A 22 9.47 -1.91 -1.19
N ALA A 23 8.22 -2.02 -1.64
CA ALA A 23 7.84 -2.96 -2.69
C ALA A 23 8.52 -2.61 -4.03
N LYS A 24 8.52 -1.33 -4.41
CA LYS A 24 9.15 -0.82 -5.65
C LYS A 24 10.66 -1.04 -5.67
N GLU A 25 11.32 -0.89 -4.53
CA GLU A 25 12.78 -1.06 -4.39
C GLU A 25 13.29 -2.50 -4.55
N ILE A 26 12.41 -3.50 -4.49
CA ILE A 26 12.83 -4.90 -4.58
C ILE A 26 13.31 -5.26 -5.99
N ILE A 27 12.64 -4.80 -7.05
CA ILE A 27 13.02 -5.12 -8.43
C ILE A 27 14.41 -4.55 -8.77
N PRO A 28 14.70 -3.25 -8.55
CA PRO A 28 16.04 -2.71 -8.74
C PRO A 28 17.11 -3.44 -7.91
N ARG A 29 16.77 -3.86 -6.70
CA ARG A 29 17.68 -4.62 -5.82
C ARG A 29 17.97 -6.01 -6.36
N ALA A 30 16.95 -6.74 -6.82
CA ALA A 30 17.10 -8.06 -7.42
C ALA A 30 17.99 -8.00 -8.66
N ILE A 31 17.75 -7.02 -9.55
CA ILE A 31 18.58 -6.78 -10.74
C ILE A 31 20.03 -6.49 -10.34
N ARG A 32 20.25 -5.61 -9.36
CA ARG A 32 21.60 -5.24 -8.89
C ARG A 32 22.40 -6.45 -8.40
N TYR A 33 21.75 -7.39 -7.71
CA TYR A 33 22.40 -8.57 -7.14
C TYR A 33 22.32 -9.82 -8.02
N GLY A 34 21.76 -9.71 -9.24
CA GLY A 34 21.63 -10.83 -10.15
C GLY A 34 20.66 -11.91 -9.68
N ILE A 35 19.66 -11.54 -8.86
CA ILE A 35 18.61 -12.44 -8.38
C ILE A 35 17.52 -12.51 -9.45
N PRO A 36 17.09 -13.71 -9.89
CA PRO A 36 15.97 -13.85 -10.82
C PRO A 36 14.70 -13.18 -10.30
N LEU A 37 13.92 -12.52 -11.17
CA LEU A 37 12.72 -11.80 -10.75
C LEU A 37 11.53 -12.72 -10.43
N ASP A 38 11.59 -13.95 -10.95
CA ASP A 38 10.70 -15.06 -10.66
C ASP A 38 11.16 -15.90 -9.46
N ASP A 39 12.23 -15.50 -8.77
CA ASP A 39 12.64 -16.10 -7.51
C ASP A 39 11.54 -15.89 -6.45
N ASP A 40 11.20 -16.96 -5.74
CA ASP A 40 10.16 -16.95 -4.70
C ASP A 40 10.43 -15.90 -3.62
N MET A 41 11.69 -15.61 -3.28
CA MET A 41 12.03 -14.57 -2.30
C MET A 41 11.73 -13.16 -2.82
N VAL A 42 11.93 -12.91 -4.12
CA VAL A 42 11.60 -11.63 -4.76
C VAL A 42 10.10 -11.42 -4.76
N ILE A 43 9.35 -12.42 -5.24
CA ILE A 43 7.89 -12.40 -5.28
C ILE A 43 7.33 -12.25 -3.85
N SER A 44 7.84 -13.03 -2.89
CA SER A 44 7.42 -12.99 -1.48
C SER A 44 7.64 -11.62 -0.87
N SER A 45 8.83 -11.04 -1.11
CA SER A 45 9.19 -9.75 -0.53
C SER A 45 8.26 -8.64 -1.05
N ILE A 46 7.93 -8.66 -2.34
CA ILE A 46 7.01 -7.67 -2.93
C ILE A 46 5.61 -7.88 -2.36
N ALA A 47 5.11 -9.12 -2.41
CA ALA A 47 3.81 -9.49 -1.90
C ALA A 47 3.61 -9.08 -0.44
N MET A 48 4.59 -9.36 0.42
CA MET A 48 4.52 -9.01 1.85
C MET A 48 4.44 -7.51 2.07
N ASN A 49 5.25 -6.71 1.37
CA ASN A 49 5.17 -5.25 1.48
C ASN A 49 3.80 -4.73 1.02
N LEU A 50 3.27 -5.23 -0.10
CA LEU A 50 1.94 -4.86 -0.56
C LEU A 50 0.82 -5.33 0.38
N GLY A 51 1.00 -6.47 1.05
CA GLY A 51 0.11 -6.92 2.13
C GLY A 51 0.09 -5.96 3.31
N GLN A 52 1.26 -5.43 3.69
CA GLN A 52 1.38 -4.43 4.77
C GLN A 52 0.68 -3.10 4.46
N VAL A 53 0.54 -2.73 3.18
CA VAL A 53 -0.30 -1.59 2.77
C VAL A 53 -1.75 -1.82 3.21
N GLY A 54 -2.31 -2.99 2.90
CA GLY A 54 -3.69 -3.31 3.30
C GLY A 54 -3.86 -3.63 4.78
N GLU A 55 -2.80 -4.01 5.49
CA GLU A 55 -2.85 -4.16 6.95
C GLU A 55 -3.17 -2.86 7.68
N GLN A 56 -2.93 -1.69 7.07
CA GLN A 56 -3.29 -0.41 7.67
C GLN A 56 -4.80 -0.13 7.63
N LEU A 57 -5.58 -0.95 6.91
CA LEU A 57 -7.04 -0.87 6.83
C LEU A 57 -7.77 -1.75 7.86
N THR A 58 -7.03 -2.55 8.63
CA THR A 58 -7.58 -3.41 9.69
C THR A 58 -8.32 -2.56 10.75
N PHE A 59 -9.34 -3.15 11.38
CA PHE A 59 -10.15 -2.47 12.39
C PHE A 59 -9.29 -1.84 13.49
N GLY A 60 -9.58 -0.60 13.86
CA GLY A 60 -8.83 0.16 14.85
C GLY A 60 -7.56 0.87 14.33
N LYS A 61 -7.27 0.77 13.02
CA LYS A 61 -6.20 1.55 12.37
C LYS A 61 -6.75 2.78 11.67
N LEU A 62 -6.55 2.91 10.34
CA LEU A 62 -7.10 4.02 9.57
C LEU A 62 -8.58 4.17 9.90
N SER A 63 -9.00 5.39 10.26
CA SER A 63 -10.34 5.67 10.73
C SER A 63 -11.38 5.41 9.63
N GLU A 64 -12.61 5.06 10.05
CA GLU A 64 -13.72 4.95 9.11
C GLU A 64 -14.09 6.34 8.52
N GLU A 65 -13.90 7.43 9.27
CA GLU A 65 -14.09 8.82 8.77
C GLU A 65 -13.23 9.08 7.52
N VAL A 66 -11.94 8.73 7.56
CA VAL A 66 -11.05 8.88 6.40
C VAL A 66 -11.42 7.91 5.27
N LYS A 67 -11.77 6.66 5.59
CA LYS A 67 -12.15 5.69 4.57
C LYS A 67 -13.40 6.12 3.81
N GLU A 68 -14.43 6.57 4.53
CA GLU A 68 -15.67 7.08 3.94
C GLU A 68 -15.43 8.35 3.15
N ARG A 69 -14.67 9.32 3.67
CA ARG A 69 -14.39 10.60 3.00
C ARG A 69 -13.72 10.43 1.64
N TYR A 70 -12.83 9.45 1.48
CA TYR A 70 -12.06 9.25 0.25
C TYR A 70 -12.45 7.99 -0.53
N SER A 71 -13.63 7.40 -0.28
CA SER A 71 -14.09 6.20 -0.97
C SER A 71 -14.26 6.38 -2.49
N ASP A 72 -14.49 7.62 -2.95
CA ASP A 72 -14.58 7.97 -4.37
C ASP A 72 -13.22 8.14 -5.03
N ILE A 73 -12.16 8.30 -4.24
CA ILE A 73 -10.79 8.50 -4.73
C ILE A 73 -10.06 7.17 -4.76
N VAL A 74 -10.08 6.41 -3.67
CA VAL A 74 -9.33 5.16 -3.53
C VAL A 74 -10.25 4.00 -3.17
N SER A 75 -10.04 2.87 -3.85
CA SER A 75 -10.78 1.66 -3.56
C SER A 75 -10.15 0.92 -2.37
N TRP A 76 -10.57 1.26 -1.15
CA TRP A 76 -10.15 0.56 0.08
C TRP A 76 -10.45 -0.94 0.04
N ASN A 77 -11.58 -1.31 -0.57
CA ASN A 77 -11.99 -2.70 -0.74
C ASN A 77 -11.02 -3.47 -1.65
N SER A 78 -10.51 -2.84 -2.71
CA SER A 78 -9.49 -3.45 -3.56
C SER A 78 -8.18 -3.68 -2.81
N ILE A 79 -7.74 -2.71 -2.01
CA ILE A 79 -6.51 -2.84 -1.19
C ILE A 79 -6.67 -3.96 -0.14
N LYS A 80 -7.81 -3.99 0.58
CA LYS A 80 -8.12 -5.04 1.56
C LYS A 80 -8.27 -6.41 0.91
N GLY A 81 -8.90 -6.48 -0.26
CA GLY A 81 -9.03 -7.70 -1.05
C GLY A 81 -7.66 -8.24 -1.49
N PHE A 82 -6.76 -7.35 -1.92
CA PHE A 82 -5.41 -7.73 -2.29
C PHE A 82 -4.61 -8.27 -1.10
N ARG A 83 -4.68 -7.61 0.06
CA ARG A 83 -4.11 -8.13 1.32
C ARG A 83 -4.61 -9.55 1.63
N ASN A 84 -5.92 -9.80 1.53
CA ASN A 84 -6.48 -11.14 1.75
C ASN A 84 -5.95 -12.16 0.75
N PHE A 85 -5.83 -11.78 -0.52
CA PHE A 85 -5.24 -12.63 -1.55
C PHE A 85 -3.79 -12.98 -1.23
N ILE A 86 -2.98 -12.01 -0.80
CA ILE A 86 -1.58 -12.26 -0.39
C ILE A 86 -1.49 -13.21 0.79
N TYR A 87 -2.32 -13.07 1.83
CA TYR A 87 -2.20 -13.93 3.02
C TYR A 87 -2.82 -15.32 2.89
N HIS A 88 -3.82 -15.49 2.02
CA HIS A 88 -4.58 -16.75 1.93
C HIS A 88 -4.35 -17.52 0.63
N ASN A 89 -3.92 -16.85 -0.44
CA ASN A 89 -3.77 -17.43 -1.78
C ASN A 89 -2.36 -17.18 -2.36
N TYR A 90 -1.36 -16.98 -1.49
CA TYR A 90 0.02 -16.69 -1.89
C TYR A 90 0.59 -17.69 -2.90
N GLY A 91 0.30 -18.99 -2.74
CA GLY A 91 0.82 -20.05 -3.63
C GLY A 91 0.37 -19.95 -5.09
N ASN A 92 -0.58 -19.06 -5.41
CA ASN A 92 -1.01 -18.77 -6.78
C ASN A 92 -0.39 -17.48 -7.35
N LEU A 93 0.53 -16.84 -6.63
CA LEU A 93 1.20 -15.63 -7.08
C LEU A 93 2.44 -15.98 -7.90
N ASP A 94 2.56 -15.37 -9.07
CA ASP A 94 3.71 -15.50 -9.96
C ASP A 94 4.24 -14.11 -10.33
N TYR A 95 5.42 -14.07 -10.96
CA TYR A 95 6.05 -12.82 -11.36
C TYR A 95 5.18 -11.99 -12.33
N SER A 96 4.40 -12.63 -13.22
CA SER A 96 3.56 -11.91 -14.19
C SER A 96 2.46 -11.11 -13.49
N LYS A 97 1.86 -11.68 -12.44
CA LYS A 97 0.86 -11.00 -11.60
C LYS A 97 1.50 -9.87 -10.80
N ILE A 98 2.66 -10.12 -10.17
CA ILE A 98 3.41 -9.08 -9.44
C ILE A 98 3.74 -7.90 -10.35
N ARG A 99 4.26 -8.17 -11.54
CA ARG A 99 4.62 -7.13 -12.52
C ARG A 99 3.41 -6.28 -12.88
N THR A 100 2.26 -6.91 -13.16
CA THR A 100 1.01 -6.21 -13.45
C THR A 100 0.59 -5.28 -12.31
N ILE A 101 0.71 -5.74 -11.06
CA ILE A 101 0.37 -4.93 -9.88
C ILE A 101 1.31 -3.73 -9.77
N LEU A 102 2.62 -3.95 -9.87
CA LEU A 102 3.63 -2.90 -9.76
C LEU A 102 3.53 -1.86 -10.86
N GLU A 103 3.20 -2.27 -12.09
CA GLU A 103 3.18 -1.37 -13.26
C GLU A 103 1.84 -0.65 -13.46
N ILE A 104 0.72 -1.24 -13.01
CA ILE A 104 -0.62 -0.72 -13.32
C ILE A 104 -1.34 -0.24 -12.06
N SER A 105 -1.52 -1.12 -11.07
CA SER A 105 -2.39 -0.84 -9.92
C SER A 105 -1.71 -0.01 -8.83
N LEU A 106 -0.43 -0.30 -8.58
CA LEU A 106 0.33 0.33 -7.50
C LEU A 106 0.57 1.82 -7.74
N PRO A 107 0.97 2.31 -8.94
CA PRO A 107 1.23 3.73 -9.17
C PRO A 107 -0.03 4.57 -8.97
N LYS A 108 -1.19 4.07 -9.44
CA LYS A 108 -2.47 4.72 -9.21
C LYS A 108 -2.82 4.80 -7.72
N THR A 109 -2.60 3.71 -6.99
CA THR A 109 -2.86 3.67 -5.54
C THR A 109 -1.93 4.62 -4.78
N GLU A 110 -0.65 4.67 -5.16
CA GLU A 110 0.35 5.58 -4.59
C GLU A 110 -0.06 7.04 -4.78
N GLU A 111 -0.46 7.43 -6.00
CA GLU A 111 -0.92 8.80 -6.30
C GLU A 111 -2.14 9.19 -5.46
N GLN A 112 -3.11 8.28 -5.33
CA GLN A 112 -4.31 8.50 -4.53
C GLN A 112 -3.99 8.67 -3.04
N LEU A 113 -3.09 7.84 -2.50
CA LEU A 113 -2.64 7.96 -1.11
C LEU A 113 -1.83 9.24 -0.87
N LEU A 114 -0.99 9.66 -1.83
CA LEU A 114 -0.27 10.94 -1.77
C LEU A 114 -1.23 12.14 -1.78
N PHE A 115 -2.31 12.08 -2.57
CA PHE A 115 -3.35 13.09 -2.55
C PHE A 115 -4.01 13.18 -1.15
N ILE A 116 -4.45 12.03 -0.62
CA ILE A 116 -5.08 11.95 0.71
C ILE A 116 -4.14 12.49 1.79
N LEU A 117 -2.88 12.08 1.76
CA LEU A 117 -1.87 12.56 2.71
C LEU A 117 -1.76 14.08 2.71
N ARG A 118 -1.66 14.68 1.53
CA ARG A 118 -1.55 16.15 1.38
C ARG A 118 -2.82 16.86 1.89
N ASP A 119 -4.00 16.32 1.65
CA ASP A 119 -5.26 16.91 2.12
C ASP A 119 -5.35 16.88 3.65
N LEU A 120 -5.05 15.72 4.25
CA LEU A 120 -5.04 15.56 5.71
C LEU A 120 -3.98 16.45 6.39
N GLN A 121 -2.79 16.59 5.79
CA GLN A 121 -1.75 17.47 6.33
C GLN A 121 -2.12 18.95 6.26
N LYS A 122 -2.81 19.39 5.20
CA LYS A 122 -3.37 20.75 5.13
C LYS A 122 -4.41 20.99 6.22
N GLU A 123 -5.29 20.01 6.47
CA GLU A 123 -6.28 20.10 7.55
C GLU A 123 -5.62 20.16 8.94
N LEU A 124 -4.49 19.46 9.13
CA LEU A 124 -3.71 19.51 10.37
C LEU A 124 -2.94 20.84 10.55
N GLY A 125 -2.77 21.63 9.48
CA GLY A 125 -1.97 22.85 9.45
C GLY A 125 -0.47 22.61 9.27
N GLU A 126 -0.08 21.48 8.68
CA GLU A 126 1.32 21.13 8.37
C GLU A 126 1.79 21.58 6.97
N LEU A 127 0.88 22.13 6.14
CA LEU A 127 1.12 22.56 4.75
C LEU A 127 0.47 23.90 4.44
#